data_AF-A0A0F9F1E1-F1
#
_entry.id   AF-A0A0F9F1E1-F1
#
_cell.length_a   1.000
_cell.length_b   1.000
_cell.length_c   1.000
_cell.angle_alpha   90.00
_cell.angle_beta   90.00
_cell.angle_gamma   90.00
#
_symmetry.space_group_name_H-M   'P 1'
#
loop_
_entity.id
_entity.type
_entity.pdbx_description
1 polymer ?
#
loop_
_entity_poly.entity_id
_entity_poly.type
_entity_poly.pdbx_seq_one_letter_code
_entity_poly.pdbx_strand_id
1 'polypeptide(L)'
;YEPSALRPAMARYRAKRQFDHIDRDDFRDAAFATIKDYFQRAIIEIDSIEGLRGRFVERSATSFGAIIVNGGHRNGTAHISVHCRSSQVALGDIYYSFSENAGDNTANGGFNISADDYEQFLIQTMNIFGKADERLSPDQAAEVLWNQFIGNAGIRYD
;
A
#
# COMPACT_ATOMS: atom_id res chain seq x y z
N TYR A 1 5.94 40.09 -26.73
CA TYR A 1 4.86 39.94 -25.73
C TYR A 1 4.56 38.44 -25.69
N GLU A 2 5.14 37.72 -24.74
CA GLU A 2 4.89 36.27 -24.58
C GLU A 2 3.76 36.05 -23.56
N PRO A 3 2.81 35.13 -23.81
CA PRO A 3 1.74 34.86 -22.87
C PRO A 3 2.28 34.09 -21.67
N SER A 4 2.06 34.67 -20.48
CA SER A 4 2.34 34.06 -19.18
C SER A 4 1.58 32.73 -19.05
N ALA A 5 2.31 31.64 -18.87
CA ALA A 5 1.75 30.33 -18.57
C ALA A 5 0.82 30.43 -17.34
N LEU A 6 -0.47 30.11 -17.51
CA LEU A 6 -1.40 29.91 -16.41
C LEU A 6 -0.84 28.80 -15.51
N ARG A 7 -0.20 29.19 -14.41
CA ARG A 7 0.00 28.30 -13.27
C ARG A 7 -1.40 27.91 -12.79
N PRO A 8 -1.72 26.62 -12.58
CA PRO A 8 -3.00 26.25 -12.01
C PRO A 8 -3.11 26.94 -10.64
N ALA A 9 -4.08 27.85 -10.51
CA ALA A 9 -4.36 28.50 -9.25
C ALA A 9 -4.77 27.40 -8.27
N MET A 10 -3.99 27.21 -7.20
CA MET A 10 -4.39 26.34 -6.10
C MET A 10 -5.79 26.76 -5.66
N ALA A 11 -6.78 25.88 -5.88
CA ALA A 11 -8.17 26.16 -5.58
C ALA A 11 -8.29 26.40 -4.07
N ARG A 12 -8.50 27.66 -3.68
CA ARG A 12 -8.64 28.11 -2.27
C ARG A 12 -9.92 27.63 -1.60
N TYR A 13 -10.83 27.00 -2.35
CA TYR A 13 -12.12 26.53 -1.87
C TYR A 13 -12.33 25.09 -2.35
N ARG A 14 -12.69 24.20 -1.42
CA ARG A 14 -13.09 22.82 -1.70
C ARG A 14 -14.58 22.70 -1.45
N ALA A 15 -15.32 22.16 -2.40
CA ALA A 15 -16.72 21.83 -2.21
C ALA A 15 -16.82 20.56 -1.34
N LYS A 16 -17.77 20.53 -0.41
CA LYS A 16 -18.06 19.31 0.34
C LYS A 16 -18.58 18.23 -0.60
N ARG A 17 -18.07 17.01 -0.49
CA ARG A 17 -18.49 15.84 -1.27
C ARG A 17 -19.11 14.81 -0.32
N GLN A 18 -20.19 14.18 -0.75
CA GLN A 18 -20.65 12.93 -0.15
C GLN A 18 -20.13 11.81 -1.04
N PHE A 19 -19.40 10.87 -0.46
CA PHE A 19 -18.89 9.70 -1.17
C PHE A 19 -19.90 8.57 -1.03
N ASP A 20 -20.31 8.01 -2.16
CA ASP A 20 -21.18 6.84 -2.18
C ASP A 20 -20.39 5.52 -2.22
N HIS A 21 -21.09 4.40 -2.42
CA HIS A 21 -20.46 3.08 -2.51
C HIS A 21 -19.58 2.92 -3.76
N ILE A 22 -19.97 3.54 -4.89
CA ILE A 22 -19.20 3.47 -6.14
C ILE A 22 -17.91 4.28 -5.97
N ASP A 23 -17.99 5.49 -5.41
CA ASP A 23 -16.81 6.30 -5.09
C ASP A 23 -15.82 5.52 -4.20
N ARG A 24 -16.33 4.80 -3.18
CA ARG A 24 -15.50 3.96 -2.30
C ARG A 24 -14.84 2.80 -3.05
N ASP A 25 -15.57 2.12 -3.92
CA ASP A 25 -15.02 1.02 -4.71
C ASP A 25 -13.95 1.53 -5.69
N ASP A 26 -14.20 2.64 -6.38
CA ASP A 26 -13.25 3.27 -7.29
C ASP A 26 -11.97 3.71 -6.56
N PHE A 27 -12.11 4.32 -5.38
CA PHE A 27 -10.97 4.70 -4.55
C PHE A 27 -10.17 3.47 -4.09
N ARG A 28 -10.85 2.37 -3.71
CA ARG A 28 -10.19 1.13 -3.31
C ARG A 28 -9.31 0.59 -4.43
N ASP A 29 -9.87 0.50 -5.63
CA ASP A 29 -9.19 -0.08 -6.78
C ASP A 29 -8.02 0.79 -7.22
N ALA A 30 -8.19 2.12 -7.21
CA ALA A 30 -7.12 3.07 -7.45
C ALA A 30 -6.00 2.97 -6.39
N ALA A 31 -6.35 2.90 -5.10
CA ALA A 31 -5.39 2.79 -4.02
C ALA A 31 -4.59 1.47 -4.11
N PHE A 32 -5.26 0.35 -4.38
CA PHE A 32 -4.60 -0.93 -4.60
C PHE A 32 -3.65 -0.88 -5.80
N ALA A 33 -4.05 -0.25 -6.91
CA ALA A 33 -3.20 -0.07 -8.09
C ALA A 33 -1.94 0.75 -7.77
N THR A 34 -2.08 1.85 -7.00
CA THR A 34 -0.93 2.66 -6.54
C THR A 34 0.03 1.84 -5.69
N ILE A 35 -0.48 1.09 -4.70
CA ILE A 35 0.35 0.23 -3.84
C ILE A 35 1.06 -0.85 -4.68
N LYS A 36 0.35 -1.48 -5.61
CA LYS A 36 0.91 -2.50 -6.52
C LYS A 36 2.05 -1.93 -7.37
N ASP A 37 1.84 -0.78 -8.00
CA ASP A 37 2.84 -0.12 -8.84
C ASP A 37 4.09 0.31 -8.04
N TYR A 38 3.88 0.84 -6.83
CA TYR A 38 4.97 1.12 -5.90
C TYR A 38 5.82 -0.14 -5.63
N PHE A 39 5.17 -1.25 -5.29
CA PHE A 39 5.87 -2.52 -5.01
C PHE A 39 6.63 -3.05 -6.22
N GLN A 40 6.09 -2.90 -7.43
CA GLN A 40 6.79 -3.31 -8.66
C GLN A 40 8.07 -2.50 -8.85
N ARG A 41 8.00 -1.17 -8.72
CA ARG A 41 9.16 -0.28 -8.86
C ARG A 41 10.20 -0.54 -7.77
N ALA A 42 9.77 -0.65 -6.51
CA ALA A 42 10.65 -0.86 -5.37
C ALA A 42 11.35 -2.23 -5.43
N ILE A 43 10.68 -3.28 -5.92
CA ILE A 43 11.33 -4.58 -6.13
C ILE A 43 12.41 -4.52 -7.21
N ILE A 44 12.18 -3.80 -8.31
CA ILE A 44 13.19 -3.61 -9.37
C ILE A 44 14.42 -2.90 -8.79
N GLU A 45 14.21 -1.91 -7.93
CA GLU A 45 15.30 -1.21 -7.24
C GLU A 45 16.07 -2.16 -6.31
N ILE A 46 15.38 -2.93 -5.46
CA ILE A 46 16.01 -3.91 -4.56
C ILE A 46 16.84 -4.95 -5.33
N ASP A 47 16.32 -5.46 -6.45
CA ASP A 47 17.01 -6.48 -7.25
C ASP A 47 18.27 -5.94 -7.95
N SER A 48 18.40 -4.61 -8.05
CA SER A 48 19.60 -3.94 -8.56
C SER A 48 20.74 -3.82 -7.55
N ILE A 49 20.47 -4.06 -6.26
CA ILE A 49 21.44 -3.92 -5.16
C ILE A 49 22.18 -5.24 -4.94
N GLU A 50 23.51 -5.20 -4.96
CA GLU A 50 24.34 -6.38 -4.70
C GLU A 50 24.03 -7.00 -3.33
N GLY A 51 23.86 -8.32 -3.29
CA GLY A 51 23.55 -9.07 -2.07
C GLY A 51 22.06 -9.12 -1.72
N LEU A 52 21.21 -8.38 -2.44
CA LEU A 52 19.76 -8.48 -2.35
C LEU A 52 19.18 -9.16 -3.59
N ARG A 53 18.02 -9.80 -3.42
CA ARG A 53 17.21 -10.31 -4.53
C ARG A 53 15.75 -10.03 -4.26
N GLY A 54 15.04 -9.53 -5.26
CA GLY A 54 13.63 -9.21 -5.19
C GLY A 54 12.83 -9.97 -6.25
N ARG A 55 11.64 -10.46 -5.89
CA ARG A 55 10.69 -11.02 -6.86
C ARG A 55 9.29 -10.50 -6.60
N PHE A 56 8.72 -9.83 -7.60
CA PHE A 56 7.32 -9.46 -7.62
C PHE A 56 6.49 -10.56 -8.31
N VAL A 57 5.31 -10.85 -7.79
CA VAL A 57 4.39 -11.85 -8.35
C VAL A 57 2.99 -11.26 -8.41
N GLU A 58 2.52 -10.99 -9.63
CA GLU A 58 1.11 -10.72 -9.86
C GLU A 58 0.32 -12.03 -9.76
N ARG A 59 -0.70 -12.06 -8.89
CA ARG A 59 -1.53 -13.27 -8.66
C ARG A 59 -2.90 -13.14 -9.33
N SER A 60 -3.50 -11.95 -9.25
CA SER A 60 -4.77 -11.63 -9.89
C SER A 60 -4.94 -10.10 -9.99
N ALA A 61 -6.05 -9.65 -10.59
CA ALA A 61 -6.42 -8.23 -10.62
C ALA A 61 -6.56 -7.61 -9.22
N THR A 62 -6.84 -8.42 -8.20
CA THR A 62 -7.08 -7.95 -6.82
C THR A 62 -6.09 -8.54 -5.82
N SER A 63 -4.98 -9.14 -6.28
CA SER A 63 -3.96 -9.66 -5.38
C SER A 63 -2.58 -9.73 -6.01
N PHE A 64 -1.56 -9.40 -5.23
CA PHE A 64 -0.16 -9.61 -5.60
C PHE A 64 0.63 -10.14 -4.42
N GLY A 65 1.88 -10.52 -4.66
CA GLY A 65 2.84 -10.80 -3.60
C GLY A 65 4.24 -10.40 -3.99
N ALA A 66 5.13 -10.39 -3.01
CA ALA A 66 6.55 -10.14 -3.23
C ALA A 66 7.40 -10.99 -2.29
N ILE A 67 8.64 -11.23 -2.71
CA ILE A 67 9.65 -11.97 -1.97
C ILE A 67 10.93 -11.16 -2.01
N ILE A 68 11.58 -10.99 -0.86
CA ILE A 68 12.92 -10.39 -0.77
C ILE A 68 13.84 -11.36 -0.05
N VAL A 69 15.06 -11.51 -0.57
CA VAL A 69 16.13 -12.27 0.06
C VAL A 69 17.34 -11.36 0.24
N ASN A 70 17.72 -11.13 1.50
CA ASN A 70 18.98 -10.51 1.90
C ASN A 70 20.01 -11.60 2.18
N GLY A 71 20.96 -11.79 1.27
CA GLY A 71 22.00 -12.83 1.39
C GLY A 71 22.98 -12.60 2.55
N GLY A 72 23.08 -11.37 3.05
CA GLY A 72 23.93 -11.01 4.18
C GLY A 72 23.30 -11.29 5.55
N HIS A 73 22.04 -11.72 5.61
CA HIS A 73 21.30 -11.88 6.87
C HIS A 73 20.80 -13.31 7.07
N ARG A 74 21.08 -13.91 8.25
CA ARG A 74 20.79 -15.33 8.55
C ARG A 74 19.31 -15.70 8.40
N ASN A 75 18.41 -14.74 8.61
CA ASN A 75 16.96 -14.87 8.38
C ASN A 75 16.48 -13.78 7.39
N GLY A 76 17.26 -13.53 6.33
CA GLY A 76 17.02 -12.42 5.40
C GLY A 76 15.91 -12.62 4.39
N THR A 77 15.03 -13.62 4.55
CA THR A 77 13.95 -13.89 3.60
C THR A 77 12.62 -13.38 4.14
N ALA A 78 11.98 -12.49 3.38
CA ALA A 78 10.65 -11.98 3.68
C ALA A 78 9.69 -12.30 2.54
N HIS A 79 8.46 -12.66 2.90
CA HIS A 79 7.35 -12.85 1.96
C HIS A 79 6.21 -11.91 2.32
N ILE A 80 5.49 -11.45 1.31
CA ILE A 80 4.25 -10.72 1.50
C ILE A 80 3.22 -11.13 0.44
N SER A 81 1.96 -11.20 0.87
CA SER A 81 0.78 -11.26 0.01
C SER A 81 -0.13 -10.09 0.36
N VAL A 82 -0.63 -9.38 -0.66
CA VAL A 82 -1.50 -8.22 -0.52
C VAL A 82 -2.75 -8.46 -1.36
N HIS A 83 -3.90 -8.16 -0.76
CA HIS A 83 -5.21 -8.46 -1.33
C HIS A 83 -6.12 -7.23 -1.23
N CYS A 84 -6.85 -6.97 -2.29
CA CYS A 84 -7.99 -6.07 -2.34
C CYS A 84 -9.26 -6.94 -2.38
N ARG A 85 -10.22 -6.70 -1.47
CA ARG A 85 -11.53 -7.37 -1.51
C ARG A 85 -12.63 -6.34 -1.35
N SER A 86 -13.74 -6.56 -2.06
CA SER A 86 -14.96 -5.76 -1.94
C SER A 86 -15.89 -6.19 -0.80
N SER A 87 -15.52 -7.23 -0.05
CA SER A 87 -16.43 -7.87 0.89
C SER A 87 -16.09 -7.55 2.35
N GLN A 88 -17.15 -7.56 3.16
CA GLN A 88 -17.27 -7.29 4.60
C GLN A 88 -16.44 -8.22 5.53
N VAL A 89 -15.24 -8.63 5.11
CA VAL A 89 -14.33 -9.36 5.97
C VAL A 89 -13.69 -8.37 6.93
N ALA A 90 -13.61 -8.71 8.22
CA ALA A 90 -13.05 -7.85 9.26
C ALA A 90 -11.57 -7.47 9.05
N LEU A 91 -10.92 -7.91 7.96
CA LEU A 91 -9.51 -7.73 7.63
C LEU A 91 -9.21 -6.38 6.95
N GLY A 92 -10.23 -5.73 6.38
CA GLY A 92 -10.16 -4.39 5.79
C GLY A 92 -10.32 -4.33 4.26
N ASP A 93 -10.39 -3.12 3.69
CA ASP A 93 -10.57 -2.90 2.25
C ASP A 93 -9.35 -3.38 1.43
N ILE A 94 -8.15 -3.19 1.98
CA ILE A 94 -6.89 -3.77 1.48
C ILE A 94 -6.18 -4.43 2.67
N TYR A 95 -5.81 -5.69 2.57
CA TYR A 95 -5.14 -6.41 3.66
C TYR A 95 -3.91 -7.15 3.18
N TYR A 96 -3.01 -7.44 4.11
CA TYR A 96 -1.75 -8.10 3.82
C TYR A 96 -1.35 -9.12 4.86
N SER A 97 -0.49 -10.05 4.43
CA SER A 97 0.11 -11.07 5.27
C SER A 97 1.58 -11.25 4.93
N PHE A 98 2.43 -11.36 5.95
CA PHE A 98 3.86 -11.65 5.82
C PHE A 98 4.13 -13.15 5.66
N SER A 99 3.42 -13.75 4.71
CA SER A 99 3.54 -15.16 4.32
C SER A 99 3.30 -15.29 2.83
N GLU A 100 3.98 -16.24 2.21
CA GLU A 100 3.80 -16.57 0.79
C GLU A 100 2.37 -17.05 0.54
N ASN A 101 1.87 -17.93 1.39
CA ASN A 101 0.56 -18.58 1.27
C ASN A 101 -0.23 -18.39 2.58
N ALA A 102 -0.60 -17.14 2.86
CA ALA A 102 -1.53 -16.86 3.95
C ALA A 102 -2.89 -17.47 3.64
N GLY A 103 -3.52 -18.10 4.64
CA GLY A 103 -4.88 -18.59 4.49
C GLY A 103 -5.86 -17.43 4.32
N ASP A 104 -6.99 -17.66 3.65
CA ASP A 104 -7.98 -16.64 3.31
C ASP A 104 -8.53 -15.81 4.50
N ASN A 105 -8.34 -16.30 5.73
CA ASN A 105 -8.81 -15.69 6.98
C ASN A 105 -7.68 -15.19 7.90
N THR A 106 -6.46 -15.07 7.39
CA THR A 106 -5.32 -14.54 8.16
C THR A 106 -4.79 -13.27 7.52
N ALA A 107 -4.65 -12.22 8.32
CA ALA A 107 -4.01 -10.96 7.96
C ALA A 107 -3.05 -10.56 9.09
N ASN A 108 -1.90 -10.00 8.72
CA ASN A 108 -1.01 -9.33 9.67
C ASN A 108 -1.41 -7.86 9.88
N GLY A 109 -2.09 -7.26 8.89
CA GLY A 109 -2.60 -5.91 8.95
C GLY A 109 -3.44 -5.58 7.72
N GLY A 110 -3.96 -4.36 7.70
CA GLY A 110 -4.72 -3.87 6.56
C GLY A 110 -4.89 -2.37 6.57
N PHE A 111 -5.65 -1.89 5.59
CA PHE A 111 -6.04 -0.51 5.41
C PHE A 111 -7.55 -0.48 5.16
N ASN A 112 -8.23 0.43 5.86
CA ASN A 112 -9.62 0.76 5.61
C ASN A 112 -9.72 2.10 4.91
N ILE A 113 -10.69 2.20 4.02
CA ILE A 113 -11.07 3.48 3.41
C ILE A 113 -11.93 4.23 4.41
N SER A 114 -11.52 5.46 4.69
CA SER A 114 -12.29 6.44 5.42
C SER A 114 -12.42 7.70 4.56
N ALA A 115 -13.30 8.61 4.96
CA ALA A 115 -13.52 9.85 4.26
C ALA A 115 -13.82 10.97 5.23
N ASP A 116 -13.49 12.18 4.85
CA ASP A 116 -14.06 13.38 5.43
C ASP A 116 -14.95 14.09 4.40
N ASP A 117 -15.34 15.34 4.69
CA ASP A 117 -16.18 16.12 3.79
C ASP A 117 -15.52 16.45 2.44
N TYR A 118 -14.23 16.15 2.23
CA TYR A 118 -13.46 16.61 1.08
C TYR A 118 -12.75 15.48 0.32
N GLU A 119 -12.22 14.48 1.01
CA GLU A 119 -11.42 13.42 0.39
C GLU A 119 -11.58 12.05 1.06
N GLN A 120 -11.31 11.00 0.29
CA GLN A 120 -11.14 9.64 0.78
C GLN A 120 -9.66 9.38 1.05
N PHE A 121 -9.37 8.62 2.09
CA PHE A 121 -8.02 8.28 2.53
C PHE A 121 -8.01 6.90 3.16
N LEU A 122 -6.81 6.34 3.29
CA LEU A 122 -6.59 5.08 3.98
C LEU A 122 -6.29 5.32 5.46
N ILE A 123 -6.78 4.43 6.32
CA ILE A 123 -6.39 4.34 7.72
C ILE A 123 -5.87 2.93 7.95
N GLN A 124 -4.71 2.80 8.58
CA GLN A 124 -4.15 1.49 8.88
C GLN A 124 -4.95 0.80 10.00
N THR A 125 -5.33 -0.45 9.77
CA THR A 125 -6.10 -1.27 10.70
C THR A 125 -5.27 -2.43 11.24
N MET A 126 -5.63 -2.91 12.44
CA MET A 126 -4.92 -4.00 13.14
C MET A 126 -3.45 -3.68 13.46
N ASN A 127 -3.15 -2.40 13.70
CA ASN A 127 -1.84 -2.02 14.21
C ASN A 127 -1.84 -2.15 15.73
N ILE A 128 -1.28 -3.25 16.26
CA ILE A 128 -1.15 -3.49 17.72
C ILE A 128 -0.19 -2.46 18.37
N PHE A 129 0.63 -1.76 17.58
CA PHE A 129 1.73 -0.92 18.09
C PHE A 129 1.81 0.50 17.49
N GLY A 130 0.84 0.96 16.70
CA GLY A 130 0.86 2.27 16.04
C GLY A 130 -0.38 3.13 16.27
N LYS A 131 -0.25 4.44 16.05
CA LYS A 131 -1.37 5.39 16.11
C LYS A 131 -2.40 5.02 15.04
N ALA A 132 -3.51 4.42 15.46
CA ALA A 132 -4.57 3.89 14.59
C ALA A 132 -5.33 4.95 13.76
N ASP A 133 -5.00 6.25 13.88
CA ASP A 133 -5.76 7.36 13.29
C ASP A 133 -4.96 8.23 12.30
N GLU A 134 -3.82 7.75 11.81
CA GLU A 134 -3.09 8.49 10.76
C GLU A 134 -3.81 8.37 9.41
N ARG A 135 -4.13 9.52 8.81
CA ARG A 135 -4.70 9.59 7.46
C ARG A 135 -3.57 9.40 6.45
N LEU A 136 -3.70 8.37 5.61
CA LEU A 136 -2.70 7.99 4.63
C LEU A 136 -3.24 8.17 3.22
N SER A 137 -2.45 8.78 2.35
CA SER A 137 -2.62 8.62 0.90
C SER A 137 -2.26 7.18 0.48
N PRO A 138 -2.68 6.72 -0.70
CA PRO A 138 -2.25 5.43 -1.22
C PRO A 138 -0.74 5.25 -1.30
N ASP A 139 0.00 6.30 -1.70
CA ASP A 139 1.47 6.28 -1.74
C ASP A 139 2.07 6.14 -0.33
N GLN A 140 1.55 6.88 0.65
CA GLN A 140 2.01 6.77 2.04
C GLN A 140 1.71 5.38 2.63
N ALA A 141 0.54 4.81 2.33
CA ALA A 141 0.21 3.45 2.74
C ALA A 141 1.14 2.42 2.09
N ALA A 142 1.51 2.61 0.82
CA ALA A 142 2.46 1.77 0.11
C ALA A 142 3.84 1.80 0.79
N GLU A 143 4.35 3.00 1.10
CA GLU A 143 5.63 3.20 1.76
C GLU A 143 5.65 2.60 3.18
N VAL A 144 4.61 2.84 3.98
CA VAL A 144 4.47 2.24 5.32
C VAL A 144 4.51 0.72 5.23
N LEU A 145 3.75 0.13 4.30
CA LEU A 145 3.70 -1.32 4.13
C LEU A 145 5.04 -1.88 3.65
N TRP A 146 5.67 -1.20 2.70
CA TRP A 146 6.98 -1.57 2.16
C TRP A 146 8.05 -1.59 3.25
N ASN A 147 8.11 -0.56 4.08
CA ASN A 147 9.07 -0.47 5.19
C ASN A 147 8.89 -1.60 6.21
N GLN A 148 7.65 -1.98 6.53
CA GLN A 148 7.39 -3.16 7.37
C GLN A 148 7.87 -4.44 6.69
N PHE A 149 7.59 -4.59 5.40
CA PHE A 149 7.96 -5.78 4.62
C PHE A 149 9.47 -5.98 4.54
N ILE A 150 10.24 -4.96 4.14
CA ILE A 150 11.70 -5.05 4.03
C ILE A 150 12.36 -5.18 5.41
N GLY A 151 11.75 -4.60 6.45
CA GLY A 151 12.16 -4.75 7.84
C GLY A 151 12.18 -6.22 8.28
N ASN A 152 11.23 -7.04 7.81
CA ASN A 152 11.21 -8.48 8.07
C ASN A 152 12.38 -9.24 7.41
N ALA A 153 12.99 -8.68 6.37
CA ALA A 153 14.22 -9.21 5.75
C ALA A 153 15.51 -8.65 6.41
N GLY A 154 15.38 -7.82 7.46
CA GLY A 154 16.51 -7.17 8.12
C GLY A 154 17.07 -5.98 7.33
N ILE A 155 16.30 -5.40 6.42
CA ILE A 155 16.68 -4.21 5.64
C ILE A 155 16.04 -2.99 6.30
N ARG A 156 16.78 -1.88 6.39
CA ARG A 156 16.26 -0.59 6.86
C ARG A 156 16.51 0.46 5.79
N TYR A 157 15.52 1.31 5.58
CA TYR A 157 15.65 2.54 4.82
C TYR A 157 16.24 3.61 5.76
N ASP A 158 17.28 4.32 5.33
CA ASP A 158 17.91 5.43 6.09
C ASP A 158 17.29 6.77 5.66
#